data_AF-A0A519HFU6-F1
#
_entry.id   AF-A0A519HFU6-F1
#
_cell.length_a   1.000
_cell.length_b   1.000
_cell.length_c   1.000
_cell.angle_alpha   90.00
_cell.angle_beta   90.00
_cell.angle_gamma   90.00
#
_symmetry.space_group_name_H-M   'P 1'
#
loop_
_entity.id
_entity.type
_entity.pdbx_description
1 polymer ?
#
loop_
_entity_poly.entity_id
_entity_poly.type
_entity_poly.pdbx_seq_one_letter_code
_entity_poly.pdbx_strand_id
1 'polypeptide(L)'
;MRTNIDIDDGLMARAMAAGPFKTKKEAVEAGLALLERQAAYREILKWKGKLQWGWDDNEPRLDGQPNIVQVAEPAVAYRAKATAKPASKPATKAAKHGRR
;
A
#
# COMPACT_ATOMS: atom_id res chain seq x y z
N MET A 1 -29.61 0.28 -18.18
CA MET A 1 -30.69 -0.20 -19.08
C MET A 1 -31.20 -1.53 -18.57
N ARG A 2 -32.51 -1.83 -18.66
CA ARG A 2 -33.04 -3.14 -18.29
C ARG A 2 -33.03 -4.04 -19.53
N THR A 3 -32.40 -5.20 -19.40
CA THR A 3 -32.27 -6.18 -20.48
C THR A 3 -32.55 -7.56 -19.90
N ASN A 4 -33.33 -8.37 -20.61
CA ASN A 4 -33.54 -9.78 -20.26
C ASN A 4 -32.52 -10.63 -21.03
N ILE A 5 -31.76 -11.43 -20.30
CA ILE A 5 -30.71 -12.31 -20.84
C ILE A 5 -30.74 -13.64 -20.07
N ASP A 6 -30.53 -14.74 -20.78
CA ASP A 6 -30.39 -16.06 -20.16
C ASP A 6 -28.95 -16.26 -19.70
N ILE A 7 -28.76 -16.63 -18.44
CA ILE A 7 -27.45 -16.84 -17.81
C ILE A 7 -27.47 -18.21 -17.10
N ASP A 8 -26.37 -18.95 -17.20
CA ASP A 8 -26.17 -20.18 -16.45
C ASP A 8 -26.26 -19.94 -14.93
N ASP A 9 -27.12 -20.70 -14.24
CA ASP A 9 -27.35 -20.55 -12.81
C ASP A 9 -26.11 -20.88 -11.97
N GLY A 10 -25.31 -21.87 -12.41
CA GLY A 10 -24.05 -22.23 -11.76
C GLY A 10 -23.01 -21.12 -11.85
N LEU A 11 -22.94 -20.42 -12.98
CA LEU A 11 -22.11 -19.23 -13.15
C LEU A 11 -22.56 -18.10 -12.23
N MET A 12 -23.87 -17.82 -12.18
CA MET A 12 -24.41 -16.77 -11.30
C MET A 12 -24.15 -17.08 -9.83
N ALA A 13 -24.33 -18.33 -9.39
CA ALA A 13 -24.06 -18.75 -8.02
C ALA A 13 -22.59 -18.54 -7.64
N ARG A 14 -21.66 -18.93 -8.53
CA ARG A 14 -20.22 -18.70 -8.33
C ARG A 14 -19.87 -17.22 -8.28
N ALA A 15 -20.47 -16.40 -9.14
CA ALA A 15 -20.25 -14.96 -9.15
C ALA A 15 -20.73 -14.30 -7.84
N MET A 16 -21.93 -14.67 -7.39
CA MET A 16 -22.49 -14.21 -6.11
C MET A 16 -21.66 -14.66 -4.90
N ALA A 17 -21.04 -15.84 -4.95
CA ALA A 17 -20.17 -16.34 -3.88
C ALA A 17 -18.77 -15.71 -3.89
N ALA A 18 -18.29 -15.24 -5.04
CA ALA A 18 -16.94 -14.70 -5.18
C ALA A 18 -16.77 -13.29 -4.59
N GLY A 19 -17.85 -12.54 -4.37
CA GLY A 19 -17.81 -11.17 -3.88
C GLY A 19 -18.97 -10.84 -2.94
N PRO A 20 -18.96 -9.66 -2.30
CA PRO A 20 -20.00 -9.23 -1.37
C PRO A 20 -21.23 -8.67 -2.11
N PHE A 21 -21.80 -9.43 -3.05
CA PHE A 21 -22.95 -8.97 -3.85
C PHE A 21 -24.26 -9.33 -3.16
N LYS A 22 -25.18 -8.36 -3.06
CA LYS A 22 -26.51 -8.57 -2.47
C LYS A 22 -27.54 -9.00 -3.50
N THR A 23 -27.34 -8.63 -4.77
CA THR A 23 -28.29 -8.89 -5.85
C THR A 23 -27.59 -9.42 -7.10
N LYS A 24 -28.31 -10.22 -7.90
CA LYS A 24 -27.81 -10.72 -9.20
C LYS A 24 -27.39 -9.57 -10.12
N LYS A 25 -28.11 -8.45 -10.10
CA LYS A 25 -27.80 -7.26 -10.89
C LYS A 25 -26.42 -6.69 -10.53
N GLU A 26 -26.15 -6.55 -9.24
CA GLU A 26 -24.88 -6.00 -8.73
C GLU A 26 -23.68 -6.87 -9.15
N ALA A 27 -23.82 -8.20 -9.05
CA ALA A 27 -22.80 -9.13 -9.52
C ALA A 27 -22.53 -8.99 -11.04
N VAL A 28 -23.58 -8.80 -11.84
CA VAL A 28 -23.45 -8.59 -13.30
C VAL A 28 -22.79 -7.25 -13.62
N GLU A 29 -23.19 -6.16 -12.94
CA GLU A 29 -22.58 -4.84 -13.13
C GLU A 29 -21.09 -4.85 -12.74
N ALA A 30 -20.74 -5.47 -11.62
CA ALA A 30 -19.35 -5.64 -11.21
C ALA A 30 -18.53 -6.46 -12.21
N GLY A 31 -19.13 -7.52 -12.77
CA GLY A 31 -18.50 -8.32 -13.83
C GLY A 31 -18.23 -7.53 -15.11
N LEU A 32 -19.20 -6.70 -15.54
CA LEU A 32 -19.04 -5.84 -16.72
C LEU A 32 -17.98 -4.75 -16.50
N ALA A 33 -17.96 -4.11 -15.33
CA ALA A 33 -16.94 -3.13 -14.96
C ALA A 33 -15.53 -3.75 -14.94
N LEU A 34 -15.41 -5.02 -14.51
CA LEU A 34 -14.15 -5.75 -14.55
C LEU A 34 -13.65 -5.96 -15.98
N LEU A 35 -14.55 -6.30 -16.93
CA LEU A 35 -14.18 -6.48 -18.33
C LEU A 35 -13.69 -5.17 -18.98
N GLU A 36 -14.35 -4.05 -18.69
CA GLU A 36 -13.90 -2.72 -19.12
C GLU A 36 -12.48 -2.44 -18.61
N ARG A 37 -12.24 -2.66 -17.32
CA ARG A 37 -10.92 -2.47 -16.69
C ARG A 37 -9.86 -3.37 -17.32
N GLN A 38 -10.19 -4.62 -17.61
CA GLN A 38 -9.29 -5.55 -18.29
C GLN A 38 -8.94 -5.08 -19.71
N ALA A 39 -9.91 -4.53 -20.45
CA ALA A 39 -9.64 -3.96 -21.76
C ALA A 39 -8.64 -2.80 -21.68
N ALA A 40 -8.81 -1.88 -20.72
CA ALA A 40 -7.86 -0.80 -20.48
C ALA A 40 -6.45 -1.33 -20.16
N TYR A 41 -6.34 -2.37 -19.34
CA TYR A 41 -5.05 -3.00 -19.03
C TYR A 41 -4.38 -3.64 -20.24
N ARG A 42 -5.16 -4.25 -21.14
CA ARG A 42 -4.63 -4.79 -22.40
C ARG A 42 -4.07 -3.68 -23.29
N GLU A 43 -4.72 -2.52 -23.35
CA GLU A 43 -4.20 -1.36 -24.08
C GLU A 43 -2.87 -0.88 -23.51
N ILE A 44 -2.76 -0.74 -22.19
CA ILE A 44 -1.49 -0.37 -21.52
C ILE A 44 -0.40 -1.41 -21.83
N LEU A 45 -0.73 -2.70 -21.81
CA LEU A 45 0.24 -3.76 -22.12
C LEU A 45 0.76 -3.71 -23.56
N LYS A 46 -0.01 -3.21 -24.54
CA LYS A 46 0.46 -3.04 -25.93
C LYS A 46 1.63 -2.07 -26.05
N TRP A 47 1.75 -1.18 -25.08
CA TRP A 47 2.77 -0.14 -25.01
C TRP A 47 4.02 -0.58 -24.22
N LYS A 48 3.98 -1.77 -23.60
CA LYS A 48 5.13 -2.36 -22.92
C LYS A 48 6.32 -2.49 -23.88
N GLY A 49 7.45 -1.90 -23.51
CA GLY A 49 8.68 -1.92 -24.31
C GLY A 49 8.71 -0.97 -25.52
N LYS A 50 7.62 -0.26 -25.80
CA LYS A 50 7.55 0.76 -26.87
C LYS A 50 7.75 2.18 -26.34
N LEU A 51 7.47 2.41 -25.06
CA LEU A 51 7.70 3.72 -24.44
C LEU A 51 9.19 3.91 -24.22
N GLN A 52 9.72 4.95 -24.85
CA GLN A 52 10.98 5.56 -24.45
C GLN A 52 10.71 6.33 -23.16
N TRP A 53 10.98 5.70 -22.02
CA TRP A 53 11.00 6.41 -20.76
C TRP A 53 12.19 7.35 -20.82
N GLY A 54 11.92 8.66 -20.78
CA GLY A 54 12.94 9.70 -20.90
C GLY A 54 13.95 9.59 -19.77
N TRP A 55 15.05 8.91 -20.06
CA TRP A 55 16.33 9.06 -19.39
C TRP A 55 17.23 9.69 -20.44
N ASP A 56 17.88 10.79 -20.10
CA ASP A 56 18.96 11.31 -20.94
C ASP A 56 20.01 10.20 -21.07
N ASP A 57 20.54 9.97 -22.26
CA ASP A 57 21.57 8.94 -22.49
C ASP A 57 22.85 9.22 -21.68
N ASN A 58 22.98 10.41 -21.09
CA ASN A 58 24.03 10.80 -20.14
C ASN A 58 23.73 10.54 -18.66
N GLU A 59 22.52 10.11 -18.29
CA GLU A 59 22.23 9.76 -16.89
C GLU A 59 22.70 8.33 -16.58
N PRO A 60 23.55 8.14 -15.54
CA PRO A 60 23.99 6.81 -15.15
C PRO A 60 22.77 5.97 -14.77
N ARG A 61 22.57 4.88 -15.51
CA ARG A 61 21.44 3.96 -15.31
C ARG A 61 21.54 3.34 -13.91
N LEU A 62 20.58 3.67 -13.05
CA LEU A 62 20.42 3.03 -11.75
C LEU A 62 20.04 1.56 -12.01
N ASP A 63 21.02 0.68 -11.84
CA ASP A 63 21.00 -0.77 -11.91
C ASP A 63 20.19 -1.40 -10.77
N GLY A 64 18.94 -0.94 -10.59
CA GLY A 64 18.05 -1.44 -9.54
C GLY A 64 18.48 -1.07 -8.12
N GLN A 65 19.56 -0.30 -7.95
CA GLN A 65 19.95 0.26 -6.67
C GLN A 65 19.10 1.51 -6.40
N PRO A 66 18.43 1.63 -5.24
CA PRO A 66 17.70 2.85 -4.91
C PRO A 66 18.70 4.01 -4.91
N ASN A 67 18.40 5.06 -5.66
CA ASN A 67 19.16 6.29 -5.61
C ASN A 67 18.87 6.99 -4.29
N ILE A 68 19.54 6.55 -3.22
CA ILE A 68 19.49 7.23 -1.94
C ILE A 68 20.39 8.46 -2.10
N VAL A 69 19.81 9.57 -2.57
CA VAL A 69 20.51 10.85 -2.54
C VAL A 69 20.73 11.17 -1.07
N GLN A 70 21.95 10.91 -0.57
CA GLN A 70 22.38 11.39 0.73
C GLN A 70 22.48 12.91 0.64
N VAL A 71 21.38 13.58 0.95
CA VAL A 71 21.39 15.02 1.19
C VAL A 71 22.15 15.22 2.50
N ALA A 72 23.42 15.62 2.39
CA ALA A 72 24.19 16.05 3.54
C ALA A 72 23.63 17.38 4.02
N GLU A 73 22.64 17.32 4.92
CA GLU A 73 22.18 18.52 5.61
C GLU A 73 23.36 19.09 6.44
N PRO A 74 23.65 20.40 6.34
CA PRO A 74 24.69 21.00 7.15
C PRO A 74 24.33 20.82 8.62
N ALA A 75 25.26 20.29 9.42
CA ALA A 75 25.08 20.11 10.84
C ALA A 75 24.82 21.47 11.52
N VAL A 76 23.55 21.84 11.67
CA VAL A 76 23.15 23.00 12.47
C VAL A 76 23.29 22.61 13.93
N ALA A 77 24.31 23.18 14.57
CA ALA A 77 24.53 23.06 16.01
C ALA A 77 23.44 23.86 16.74
N TYR A 78 22.27 23.25 16.97
CA TYR A 78 21.31 23.82 17.91
C TYR A 78 21.89 23.69 19.33
N ARG A 79 22.22 24.82 19.95
CA ARG A 79 22.67 24.86 21.34
C ARG A 79 21.48 24.61 22.26
N ALA A 80 21.23 23.34 22.58
CA ALA A 80 20.29 23.00 23.63
C ALA A 80 20.79 23.61 24.96
N LYS A 81 19.95 24.44 25.60
CA LYS A 81 20.23 24.89 26.97
C LYS A 81 20.07 23.68 27.89
N ALA A 82 21.13 23.32 28.61
CA ALA A 82 21.13 22.20 29.53
C ALA A 82 20.05 22.39 30.60
N THR A 83 19.08 21.49 30.63
CA THR A 83 18.20 21.33 31.79
C THR A 83 18.94 20.50 32.84
N ALA A 84 19.01 21.04 34.06
CA ALA A 84 19.71 20.41 35.17
C ALA A 84 19.12 19.00 35.45
N LYS A 85 20.01 18.02 35.57
CA LYS A 85 19.70 16.62 35.89
C LYS A 85 19.09 16.53 37.29
N PRO A 86 17.88 15.99 37.50
CA PRO A 86 17.37 15.80 38.85
C PRO A 86 18.14 14.65 39.53
N ALA A 87 18.59 14.92 40.77
CA ALA A 87 19.34 14.01 41.60
C ALA A 87 18.56 12.71 41.90
N SER A 88 19.25 11.57 41.78
CA SER A 88 18.75 10.25 42.14
C SER A 88 18.44 10.18 43.65
N LYS A 89 17.20 9.87 44.02
CA LYS A 89 16.84 9.52 45.41
C LYS A 89 17.27 8.07 45.73
N PRO A 90 17.80 7.80 46.93
CA PRO A 90 18.27 6.48 47.32
C PRO A 90 17.11 5.53 47.66
N ALA A 91 17.33 4.24 47.37
CA ALA A 91 16.40 3.14 47.59
C ALA A 91 16.09 2.92 49.09
N THR A 92 14.81 2.94 49.45
CA THR A 92 14.32 2.47 50.75
C THR A 92 13.88 1.01 50.63
N LYS A 93 14.48 0.15 51.47
CA LYS A 93 14.12 -1.27 51.65
C LYS A 93 12.70 -1.37 52.22
N ALA A 94 11.81 -2.11 51.55
CA ALA A 94 10.50 -2.48 52.09
C ALA A 94 10.48 -3.96 52.48
N ALA A 95 9.84 -4.20 53.62
CA ALA A 95 9.86 -5.40 54.44
C ALA A 95 9.23 -6.65 53.81
N LYS A 96 9.66 -7.80 54.34
CA LYS A 96 9.05 -9.12 54.15
C LYS A 96 7.59 -9.14 54.66
N HIS A 97 6.69 -9.64 53.83
CA HIS A 97 5.38 -10.21 54.19
C HIS A 97 5.19 -11.39 53.22
N GLY A 98 5.25 -12.65 53.64
CA GLY A 98 4.25 -13.26 54.52
C GLY A 98 3.19 -13.94 53.63
N ARG A 99 3.51 -15.10 53.04
CA ARG A 99 2.52 -16.00 52.41
C ARG A 99 2.23 -17.13 53.38
N ARG A 100 0.99 -17.16 53.86
CA ARG A 100 0.27 -18.37 54.23
C ARG A 100 -0.89 -18.50 53.25
#